data_AF-A0A514BX15-F1
#
_entry.id   AF-A0A514BX15-F1
#
_cell.length_a   1.000
_cell.length_b   1.000
_cell.length_c   1.000
_cell.angle_alpha   90.00
_cell.angle_beta   90.00
_cell.angle_gamma   90.00
#
_symmetry.space_group_name_H-M   'P 1'
#
loop_
_entity.id
_entity.type
_entity.pdbx_description
1 polymer ?
#
loop_
_entity_poly.entity_id
_entity_poly.type
_entity_poly.pdbx_seq_one_letter_code
_entity_poly.pdbx_strand_id
1 'polypeptide(L)'
;MLAQGLPEAPGRSLMRSLIRPVVRPRPVLPGEREKRGGPAFEYEYIAPRSPELQPIHQRVREADLLHHLPEVEAIDGLFLLPYALRFVTAECEQFGAFYVPATHEVVLCYETLEVLYERGEQLREDNGFDAGYPQRYALANLRFIVLHETGHALIHLLDLPVTGRQEDAVDQLATMLMLHFAGTDESPQQVAENLRMAANWFLVRSTGAYNLDAYADEHALGEQRYFNLQCLLYGSDPVRLVDTVTDGDLPPARAQRCPQEAQQIKRAWLRLLLPHLAPKYEMSEAEANHYLEQQQRERERHGQRPYVRGPAPATAP
;
A
#
# COMPACT_ATOMS: atom_id res chain seq x y z
N MET A 1 -6.60 10.53 26.59
CA MET A 1 -6.37 9.11 26.99
C MET A 1 -5.88 8.29 25.77
N LEU A 2 -4.85 8.76 25.05
CA LEU A 2 -4.40 8.23 23.74
C LEU A 2 -3.22 7.21 23.85
N ALA A 3 -3.08 6.52 24.99
CA ALA A 3 -1.82 5.89 25.38
C ALA A 3 -1.74 4.35 25.22
N GLN A 4 -2.79 3.64 24.75
CA GLN A 4 -2.83 2.17 24.90
C GLN A 4 -3.13 1.36 23.62
N GLY A 5 -3.18 2.00 22.45
CA GLY A 5 -3.63 1.34 21.21
C GLY A 5 -2.56 0.84 20.24
N LEU A 6 -1.30 1.29 20.32
CA LEU A 6 -0.27 0.81 19.38
C LEU A 6 0.57 -0.27 20.07
N PRO A 7 0.78 -1.45 19.45
CA PRO A 7 1.50 -2.56 20.07
C PRO A 7 2.92 -2.17 20.46
N GLU A 8 3.45 -2.75 21.54
CA GLU A 8 4.88 -2.71 21.82
C GLU A 8 5.65 -3.19 20.59
N ALA A 9 6.64 -2.41 20.14
CA ALA A 9 7.49 -2.79 19.03
C ALA A 9 8.14 -4.16 19.36
N PRO A 10 7.97 -5.19 18.51
CA PRO A 10 8.65 -6.45 18.73
C PRO A 10 10.15 -6.17 18.76
N GLY A 11 10.85 -6.67 19.80
CA GLY A 11 12.28 -6.44 19.96
C GLY A 11 13.04 -6.73 18.66
N ARG A 12 14.05 -5.91 18.34
CA ARG A 12 14.87 -5.89 17.10
C ARG A 12 15.25 -7.26 16.48
N SER A 13 15.18 -8.35 17.23
CA SER A 13 15.44 -9.72 16.79
C SER A 13 14.24 -10.46 16.17
N LEU A 14 12.98 -10.06 16.45
CA LEU A 14 11.78 -10.68 15.88
C LEU A 14 11.40 -10.09 14.51
N MET A 15 11.64 -8.80 14.28
CA MET A 15 11.42 -8.14 12.97
C MET A 15 12.30 -8.72 11.86
N ARG A 16 13.51 -9.19 12.18
CA ARG A 16 14.43 -9.81 11.21
C ARG A 16 13.99 -11.19 10.70
N SER A 17 12.97 -11.81 11.28
CA SER A 17 12.61 -13.21 10.97
C SER A 17 11.34 -13.36 10.11
N LEU A 18 10.73 -12.29 9.63
CA LEU A 18 9.45 -12.35 8.91
C LEU A 18 9.43 -11.73 7.51
N ILE A 19 10.55 -11.20 7.01
CA ILE A 19 10.56 -10.52 5.71
C ILE A 19 11.59 -11.17 4.80
N ARG A 20 11.10 -11.98 3.87
CA ARG A 20 11.86 -12.32 2.66
C ARG A 20 11.66 -11.16 1.69
N PRO A 21 12.70 -10.68 0.99
CA PRO A 21 12.51 -9.67 -0.04
C PRO A 21 11.43 -10.16 -1.00
N VAL A 22 10.36 -9.36 -1.11
CA VAL A 22 9.17 -9.74 -1.88
C VAL A 22 9.63 -10.01 -3.32
N VAL A 23 10.44 -9.12 -3.90
CA VAL A 23 11.07 -9.31 -5.23
C VAL A 23 12.34 -10.16 -5.14
N ARG A 24 12.35 -11.29 -5.86
CA ARG A 24 13.54 -12.15 -5.96
C ARG A 24 14.47 -11.65 -7.06
N PRO A 25 15.78 -11.53 -6.80
CA PRO A 25 16.74 -11.16 -7.83
C PRO A 25 16.83 -12.25 -8.91
N ARG A 26 17.23 -11.86 -10.13
CA ARG A 26 17.53 -12.81 -11.20
C ARG A 26 18.62 -13.79 -10.73
N PRO A 27 18.48 -15.11 -10.95
CA PRO A 27 19.51 -16.08 -10.59
C PRO A 27 20.83 -15.73 -11.30
N VAL A 28 21.92 -15.67 -10.54
CA VAL A 28 23.28 -15.45 -11.08
C VAL A 28 23.76 -16.79 -11.67
N LEU A 29 24.04 -16.81 -12.98
CA LEU A 29 24.58 -18.02 -13.62
C LEU A 29 26.07 -18.20 -13.25
N PRO A 30 26.60 -19.45 -13.26
CA PRO A 30 28.00 -19.71 -12.98
C PRO A 30 28.92 -18.91 -13.92
N GLY A 31 29.75 -18.03 -13.37
CA GLY A 31 30.68 -17.17 -14.11
C GLY A 31 30.17 -15.76 -14.41
N GLU A 32 28.92 -15.43 -14.09
CA GLU A 32 28.40 -14.05 -14.17
C GLU A 32 28.73 -13.25 -12.89
N ARG A 33 28.99 -11.94 -13.05
CA ARG A 33 29.13 -11.02 -11.92
C ARG A 33 27.73 -10.65 -11.41
N GLU A 34 27.61 -10.47 -10.09
CA GLU A 34 26.36 -10.00 -9.49
C GLU A 34 25.98 -8.63 -10.07
N LYS A 35 24.76 -8.56 -10.64
CA LYS A 35 24.21 -7.33 -11.21
C LYS A 35 23.78 -6.38 -10.09
N ARG A 36 23.91 -5.07 -10.32
CA ARG A 36 23.56 -4.03 -9.34
C ARG A 36 22.05 -3.81 -9.27
N GLY A 37 21.54 -3.56 -8.07
CA GLY A 37 20.21 -2.99 -7.85
C GLY A 37 20.18 -1.50 -8.19
N GLY A 38 18.99 -0.91 -8.10
CA GLY A 38 18.78 0.52 -8.21
C GLY A 38 19.29 1.26 -6.97
N PRO A 39 19.22 2.60 -6.98
CA PRO A 39 19.44 3.38 -5.76
C PRO A 39 18.46 2.93 -4.67
N ALA A 40 18.97 2.74 -3.45
CA ALA A 40 18.12 2.50 -2.30
C ALA A 40 17.32 3.77 -1.97
N PHE A 41 16.13 3.59 -1.42
CA PHE A 41 15.36 4.67 -0.84
C PHE A 41 16.02 5.20 0.43
N GLU A 42 15.69 6.45 0.75
CA GLU A 42 16.13 7.12 1.97
C GLU A 42 14.92 7.38 2.85
N TYR A 43 15.10 7.30 4.18
CA TYR A 43 14.02 7.44 5.15
C TYR A 43 14.38 8.49 6.20
N GLU A 44 13.46 9.41 6.49
CA GLU A 44 13.66 10.46 7.48
C GLU A 44 12.40 10.70 8.33
N TYR A 45 12.60 10.83 9.64
CA TYR A 45 11.53 11.07 10.62
C TYR A 45 11.79 12.40 11.34
N ILE A 46 11.32 13.49 10.74
CA ILE A 46 11.61 14.85 11.19
C ILE A 46 10.91 15.10 12.53
N ALA A 47 11.66 15.51 13.54
CA ALA A 47 11.08 15.84 14.84
C ALA A 47 10.09 17.02 14.69
N PRO A 48 8.84 16.89 15.16
CA PRO A 48 7.85 17.97 15.07
C PRO A 48 8.24 19.13 16.01
N ARG A 49 7.80 20.34 15.67
CA ARG A 49 7.89 21.51 16.54
C ARG A 49 6.82 21.45 17.63
N SER A 50 5.64 20.96 17.28
CA SER A 50 4.48 20.89 18.17
C SER A 50 4.63 19.75 19.21
N PRO A 51 4.54 20.04 20.53
CA PRO A 51 4.69 19.03 21.58
C PRO A 51 3.67 17.88 21.47
N GLU A 52 2.46 18.19 21.03
CA GLU A 52 1.35 17.25 20.82
C GLU A 52 1.67 16.15 19.79
N LEU A 53 2.52 16.41 18.79
CA LEU A 53 2.90 15.44 17.77
C LEU A 53 4.12 14.59 18.15
N GLN A 54 4.85 14.96 19.21
CA GLN A 54 6.03 14.21 19.68
C GLN A 54 5.76 12.73 19.97
N PRO A 55 4.64 12.35 20.61
CA PRO A 55 4.34 10.93 20.84
C PRO A 55 4.17 10.12 19.56
N ILE A 56 3.64 10.74 18.49
CA ILE A 56 3.46 10.07 17.19
C ILE A 56 4.79 9.94 16.47
N HIS A 57 5.57 11.03 16.42
CA HIS A 57 6.93 11.01 15.90
C HIS A 57 7.76 9.88 16.53
N GLN A 58 7.74 9.79 17.87
CA GLN A 58 8.49 8.77 18.57
C GLN A 58 8.06 7.36 18.12
N ARG A 59 6.75 7.08 18.08
CA ARG A 59 6.23 5.75 17.69
C ARG A 59 6.57 5.39 16.25
N VAL A 60 6.37 6.30 15.30
CA VAL A 60 6.63 5.98 13.88
C VAL A 60 8.11 5.82 13.58
N ARG A 61 8.97 6.57 14.28
CA ARG A 61 10.42 6.46 14.17
C ARG A 61 10.91 5.16 14.81
N GLU A 62 10.39 4.79 15.98
CA GLU A 62 10.74 3.54 16.66
C GLU A 62 10.29 2.31 15.87
N ALA A 63 9.14 2.40 15.21
CA ALA A 63 8.63 1.36 14.33
C ALA A 63 9.29 1.33 12.94
N ASP A 64 10.12 2.31 12.60
CA ASP A 64 10.65 2.53 11.25
C ASP A 64 9.54 2.42 10.19
N LEU A 65 8.41 3.11 10.46
CA LEU A 65 7.11 2.85 9.82
C LEU A 65 7.16 2.83 8.29
N LEU A 66 7.70 3.88 7.66
CA LEU A 66 7.75 4.03 6.21
C LEU A 66 8.61 2.94 5.54
N HIS A 67 9.75 2.59 6.13
CA HIS A 67 10.63 1.56 5.60
C HIS A 67 10.00 0.17 5.72
N HIS A 68 9.25 -0.09 6.78
CA HIS A 68 8.58 -1.37 7.00
C HIS A 68 7.17 -1.48 6.42
N LEU A 69 6.75 -0.56 5.53
CA LEU A 69 5.57 -0.79 4.69
C LEU A 69 5.91 -1.87 3.65
N PRO A 70 5.17 -2.99 3.58
CA PRO A 70 5.53 -4.11 2.71
C PRO A 70 5.74 -3.72 1.25
N GLU A 71 4.88 -2.85 0.72
CA GLU A 71 4.95 -2.41 -0.67
C GLU A 71 6.14 -1.49 -0.95
N VAL A 72 6.49 -0.62 0.01
CA VAL A 72 7.63 0.29 -0.13
C VAL A 72 8.93 -0.51 -0.07
N GLU A 73 9.06 -1.41 0.91
CA GLU A 73 10.21 -2.31 1.02
C GLU A 73 10.34 -3.21 -0.23
N ALA A 74 9.22 -3.67 -0.79
CA ALA A 74 9.22 -4.53 -1.96
C ALA A 74 9.80 -3.86 -3.22
N ILE A 75 9.65 -2.54 -3.35
CA ILE A 75 10.11 -1.78 -4.52
C ILE A 75 11.40 -0.98 -4.26
N ASP A 76 11.94 -1.02 -3.04
CA ASP A 76 13.22 -0.40 -2.71
C ASP A 76 14.37 -1.01 -3.52
N GLY A 77 15.12 -0.16 -4.22
CA GLY A 77 16.19 -0.57 -5.12
C GLY A 77 15.72 -1.36 -6.36
N LEU A 78 14.41 -1.46 -6.60
CA LEU A 78 13.86 -2.21 -7.72
C LEU A 78 14.09 -1.49 -9.06
N PHE A 79 14.02 -0.17 -9.06
CA PHE A 79 14.07 0.68 -10.26
C PHE A 79 15.40 1.42 -10.41
N LEU A 80 15.82 1.65 -11.66
CA LEU A 80 16.89 2.58 -12.00
C LEU A 80 16.36 4.02 -11.94
N LEU A 81 16.21 4.54 -10.73
CA LEU A 81 15.86 5.95 -10.54
C LEU A 81 17.07 6.84 -10.82
N PRO A 82 16.89 8.03 -11.45
CA PRO A 82 17.97 9.00 -11.64
C PRO A 82 18.44 9.61 -10.31
N TYR A 83 17.56 9.66 -9.31
CA TYR A 83 17.83 10.14 -7.96
C TYR A 83 17.21 9.18 -6.94
N ALA A 84 17.77 9.12 -5.73
CA ALA A 84 17.16 8.37 -4.63
C ALA A 84 15.82 9.02 -4.24
N LEU A 85 14.78 8.20 -4.09
CA LEU A 85 13.48 8.63 -3.56
C LEU A 85 13.56 8.65 -2.04
N ARG A 86 13.11 9.76 -1.44
CA ARG A 86 13.14 9.98 0.00
C ARG A 86 11.72 9.84 0.58
N PHE A 87 11.54 9.03 1.61
CA PHE A 87 10.29 8.92 2.35
C PHE A 87 10.44 9.65 3.69
N VAL A 88 9.60 10.65 3.91
CA VAL A 88 9.75 11.58 5.03
C VAL A 88 8.45 11.59 5.84
N THR A 89 8.56 11.59 7.16
CA THR A 89 7.46 12.06 8.03
C THR A 89 7.78 13.43 8.60
N ALA A 90 6.80 14.31 8.64
CA ALA A 90 6.94 15.68 9.12
C ALA A 90 5.65 16.23 9.73
N GLU A 91 5.76 17.30 10.50
CA GLU A 91 4.61 18.16 10.85
C GLU A 91 4.31 19.08 9.66
N CYS A 92 3.05 19.11 9.23
CA CYS A 92 2.62 19.83 8.02
C CYS A 92 1.57 20.92 8.28
N GLU A 93 1.12 21.08 9.53
CA GLU A 93 0.02 21.97 9.95
C GLU A 93 -1.36 21.55 9.41
N GLN A 94 -1.40 20.55 8.52
CA GLN A 94 -2.60 19.94 7.95
C GLN A 94 -2.39 18.44 7.74
N PHE A 95 -3.48 17.68 7.78
CA PHE A 95 -3.43 16.27 7.38
C PHE A 95 -3.27 16.18 5.85
N GLY A 96 -2.50 15.20 5.41
CA GLY A 96 -2.23 14.88 4.02
C GLY A 96 -0.94 14.08 3.83
N ALA A 97 -0.67 13.78 2.57
CA ALA A 97 0.66 13.42 2.10
C ALA A 97 0.86 14.13 0.76
N PHE A 98 2.11 14.25 0.33
CA PHE A 98 2.41 14.84 -0.97
C PHE A 98 3.78 14.39 -1.46
N TYR A 99 3.90 14.26 -2.77
CA TYR A 99 5.18 14.16 -3.46
C TYR A 99 5.75 15.56 -3.77
N VAL A 100 7.02 15.79 -3.43
CA VAL A 100 7.77 17.03 -3.71
C VAL A 100 8.79 16.77 -4.83
N PRO A 101 8.54 17.21 -6.08
CA PRO A 101 9.44 16.97 -7.20
C PRO A 101 10.84 17.56 -7.03
N ALA A 102 10.97 18.70 -6.35
CA ALA A 102 12.24 19.43 -6.23
C ALA A 102 13.28 18.70 -5.35
N THR A 103 12.81 17.94 -4.36
CA THR A 103 13.64 17.19 -3.41
C THR A 103 13.50 15.67 -3.57
N HIS A 104 12.57 15.23 -4.44
CA HIS A 104 12.20 13.83 -4.64
C HIS A 104 11.75 13.17 -3.34
N GLU A 105 10.87 13.85 -2.60
CA GLU A 105 10.38 13.43 -1.29
C GLU A 105 8.91 13.03 -1.35
N VAL A 106 8.57 11.85 -0.85
CA VAL A 106 7.20 11.50 -0.44
C VAL A 106 7.07 11.86 1.03
N VAL A 107 6.29 12.90 1.32
CA VAL A 107 6.10 13.42 2.67
C VAL A 107 4.76 12.95 3.22
N LEU A 108 4.78 12.30 4.37
CA LEU A 108 3.61 11.93 5.16
C LEU A 108 3.50 12.82 6.40
N CYS A 109 2.39 13.53 6.52
CA CYS A 109 2.15 14.42 7.66
C CYS A 109 1.74 13.64 8.91
N TYR A 110 2.26 14.01 10.09
CA TYR A 110 1.89 13.35 11.36
C TYR A 110 0.39 13.48 11.66
N GLU A 111 -0.20 14.61 11.29
CA GLU A 111 -1.63 14.90 11.41
C GLU A 111 -2.50 13.87 10.68
N THR A 112 -2.00 13.30 9.58
CA THR A 112 -2.69 12.23 8.84
C THR A 112 -2.86 10.97 9.68
N LEU A 113 -1.84 10.60 10.45
CA LEU A 113 -1.90 9.43 11.32
C LEU A 113 -2.95 9.59 12.43
N GLU A 114 -3.05 10.80 13.00
CA GLU A 114 -4.08 11.14 13.99
C GLU A 114 -5.47 11.00 13.40
N VAL A 115 -5.72 11.71 12.30
CA VAL A 115 -7.03 11.73 11.64
C VAL A 115 -7.48 10.33 11.23
N LEU A 116 -6.58 9.52 10.68
CA LEU A 116 -6.91 8.15 10.29
C LEU A 116 -7.21 7.26 11.50
N TYR A 117 -6.42 7.37 12.57
CA TYR A 117 -6.66 6.59 13.79
C TYR A 117 -7.97 6.98 14.46
N GLU A 118 -8.25 8.28 14.61
CA GLU A 118 -9.50 8.80 15.17
C GLU A 118 -10.71 8.34 14.37
N ARG A 119 -10.62 8.39 13.03
CA ARG A 119 -11.67 7.85 12.16
C ARG A 119 -11.88 6.35 12.37
N GLY A 120 -10.79 5.61 12.53
CA GLY A 120 -10.84 4.18 12.85
C GLY A 120 -11.54 3.90 14.18
N GLU A 121 -11.28 4.69 15.22
CA GLU A 121 -11.97 4.60 16.52
C GLU A 121 -13.47 4.88 16.39
N GLN A 122 -13.83 5.94 15.66
CA GLN A 122 -15.24 6.26 15.42
C GLN A 122 -15.96 5.10 14.73
N LEU A 123 -15.37 4.54 13.66
CA LEU A 123 -15.94 3.39 12.95
C LEU A 123 -16.03 2.15 13.84
N ARG A 124 -15.05 1.94 14.71
CA ARG A 124 -15.07 0.86 15.69
C ARG A 124 -16.27 0.98 16.62
N GLU A 125 -16.53 2.18 17.15
CA GLU A 125 -17.65 2.44 18.06
C GLU A 125 -19.00 2.32 17.35
N ASP A 126 -19.14 2.94 16.17
CA ASP A 126 -20.39 2.97 15.41
C ASP A 126 -20.84 1.57 14.95
N ASN A 127 -19.89 0.68 14.65
CA ASN A 127 -20.16 -0.64 14.07
C ASN A 127 -19.87 -1.80 15.02
N GLY A 128 -19.34 -1.54 16.22
CA GLY A 128 -18.97 -2.57 17.19
C GLY A 128 -17.79 -3.44 16.75
N PHE A 129 -16.82 -2.88 16.02
CA PHE A 129 -15.61 -3.62 15.64
C PHE A 129 -14.67 -3.86 16.83
N ASP A 130 -13.71 -4.78 16.67
CA ASP A 130 -12.74 -5.11 17.72
C ASP A 130 -11.75 -3.96 17.99
N ALA A 131 -11.08 -4.04 19.15
CA ALA A 131 -10.14 -3.02 19.62
C ALA A 131 -8.93 -2.79 18.68
N GLY A 132 -8.62 -3.73 17.78
CA GLY A 132 -7.54 -3.59 16.81
C GLY A 132 -7.97 -2.96 15.48
N TYR A 133 -9.27 -2.68 15.28
CA TYR A 133 -9.77 -2.10 14.04
C TYR A 133 -9.17 -0.72 13.71
N PRO A 134 -9.05 0.23 14.67
CA PRO A 134 -8.53 1.57 14.39
C PRO A 134 -7.10 1.56 13.82
N GLN A 135 -6.26 0.67 14.33
CA GLN A 135 -4.87 0.48 13.89
C GLN A 135 -4.84 -0.10 12.47
N ARG A 136 -5.67 -1.13 12.20
CA ARG A 136 -5.78 -1.73 10.85
C ARG A 136 -6.29 -0.70 9.84
N TYR A 137 -7.30 0.08 10.21
CA TYR A 137 -7.85 1.16 9.39
C TYR A 137 -6.79 2.22 9.07
N ALA A 138 -6.06 2.69 10.08
CA ALA A 138 -5.02 3.69 9.89
C ALA A 138 -3.89 3.18 8.99
N LEU A 139 -3.40 1.96 9.23
CA LEU A 139 -2.33 1.37 8.43
C LEU A 139 -2.76 1.12 6.98
N ALA A 140 -3.98 0.64 6.74
CA ALA A 140 -4.49 0.39 5.40
C ALA A 140 -4.58 1.67 4.56
N ASN A 141 -5.13 2.74 5.15
CA ASN A 141 -5.25 4.03 4.49
C ASN A 141 -3.88 4.70 4.29
N LEU A 142 -3.00 4.63 5.28
CA LEU A 142 -1.64 5.14 5.17
C LEU A 142 -0.87 4.48 4.03
N ARG A 143 -0.94 3.15 3.91
CA ARG A 143 -0.31 2.41 2.80
C ARG A 143 -0.80 2.94 1.46
N PHE A 144 -2.11 3.05 1.30
CA PHE A 144 -2.68 3.55 0.06
C PHE A 144 -2.21 4.98 -0.26
N ILE A 145 -2.27 5.89 0.71
CA ILE A 145 -1.86 7.30 0.56
C ILE A 145 -0.37 7.40 0.20
N VAL A 146 0.52 6.70 0.92
CA VAL A 146 1.97 6.73 0.63
C VAL A 146 2.25 6.15 -0.76
N LEU A 147 1.56 5.08 -1.16
CA LEU A 147 1.75 4.46 -2.47
C LEU A 147 1.17 5.31 -3.61
N HIS A 148 0.12 6.08 -3.35
CA HIS A 148 -0.41 7.07 -4.28
C HIS A 148 0.65 8.15 -4.57
N GLU A 149 1.24 8.75 -3.54
CA GLU A 149 2.35 9.72 -3.71
C GLU A 149 3.61 9.08 -4.33
N THR A 150 3.88 7.83 -4.00
CA THR A 150 4.95 7.06 -4.65
C THR A 150 4.69 6.90 -6.14
N GLY A 151 3.43 6.79 -6.56
CA GLY A 151 3.05 6.78 -7.97
C GLY A 151 3.39 8.08 -8.69
N HIS A 152 3.15 9.23 -8.05
CA HIS A 152 3.61 10.52 -8.58
C HIS A 152 5.13 10.57 -8.72
N ALA A 153 5.85 10.08 -7.70
CA ALA A 153 7.30 10.01 -7.73
C ALA A 153 7.82 9.15 -8.88
N LEU A 154 7.25 7.96 -9.09
CA LEU A 154 7.66 7.06 -10.17
C LEU A 154 7.34 7.64 -11.55
N ILE A 155 6.18 8.25 -11.74
CA ILE A 155 5.83 8.94 -12.99
C ILE A 155 6.85 10.04 -13.31
N HIS A 156 7.15 10.89 -12.33
CA HIS A 156 8.09 12.00 -12.51
C HIS A 156 9.53 11.53 -12.74
N LEU A 157 10.05 10.64 -11.88
CA LEU A 157 11.45 10.21 -11.91
C LEU A 157 11.78 9.31 -13.10
N LEU A 158 10.82 8.54 -13.60
CA LEU A 158 11.02 7.65 -14.73
C LEU A 158 10.51 8.23 -16.06
N ASP A 159 9.97 9.46 -16.03
CA ASP A 159 9.36 10.13 -17.20
C ASP A 159 8.28 9.26 -17.87
N LEU A 160 7.37 8.71 -17.06
CA LEU A 160 6.33 7.81 -17.56
C LEU A 160 5.21 8.59 -18.25
N PRO A 161 4.75 8.17 -19.44
CA PRO A 161 3.64 8.83 -20.11
C PRO A 161 2.31 8.62 -19.39
N VAL A 162 1.54 9.69 -19.22
CA VAL A 162 0.17 9.67 -18.69
C VAL A 162 -0.77 10.31 -19.72
N THR A 163 -1.73 9.55 -20.25
CA THR A 163 -2.67 10.01 -21.29
C THR A 163 -4.09 10.27 -20.76
N GLY A 164 -4.28 10.25 -19.44
CA GLY A 164 -5.55 10.49 -18.76
C GLY A 164 -5.35 11.34 -17.50
N ARG A 165 -6.24 11.21 -16.51
CA ARG A 165 -6.07 11.86 -15.20
C ARG A 165 -4.94 11.15 -14.44
N GLN A 166 -3.95 11.91 -14.01
CA GLN A 166 -2.80 11.37 -13.29
C GLN A 166 -3.22 10.76 -11.94
N GLU A 167 -4.10 11.43 -11.21
CA GLU A 167 -4.68 10.95 -9.94
C GLU A 167 -5.30 9.57 -10.05
N ASP A 168 -6.10 9.33 -11.10
CA ASP A 168 -6.71 8.01 -11.33
C ASP A 168 -5.65 6.96 -11.67
N ALA A 169 -4.57 7.35 -12.36
CA ALA A 169 -3.49 6.44 -12.70
C ALA A 169 -2.69 6.05 -11.45
N VAL A 170 -2.38 6.99 -10.56
CA VAL A 170 -1.64 6.66 -9.32
C VAL A 170 -2.50 5.91 -8.30
N ASP A 171 -3.82 6.12 -8.26
CA ASP A 171 -4.75 5.27 -7.51
C ASP A 171 -4.72 3.81 -8.00
N GLN A 172 -4.68 3.63 -9.32
CA GLN A 172 -4.54 2.30 -9.92
C GLN A 172 -3.22 1.68 -9.49
N LEU A 173 -2.11 2.43 -9.56
CA LEU A 173 -0.81 1.90 -9.16
C LEU A 173 -0.77 1.51 -7.69
N ALA A 174 -1.26 2.37 -6.79
CA ALA A 174 -1.35 2.08 -5.36
C ALA A 174 -2.15 0.80 -5.10
N THR A 175 -3.28 0.63 -5.81
CA THR A 175 -4.09 -0.59 -5.74
C THR A 175 -3.30 -1.82 -6.21
N MET A 176 -2.60 -1.73 -7.35
CA MET A 176 -1.80 -2.84 -7.87
C MET A 176 -0.64 -3.20 -6.95
N LEU A 177 0.00 -2.21 -6.33
CA LEU A 177 1.09 -2.42 -5.37
C LEU A 177 0.58 -3.15 -4.14
N MET A 178 -0.54 -2.73 -3.55
CA MET A 178 -1.13 -3.43 -2.41
C MET A 178 -1.58 -4.85 -2.76
N LEU A 179 -2.22 -5.07 -3.92
CA LEU A 179 -2.66 -6.40 -4.35
C LEU A 179 -1.50 -7.39 -4.51
N HIS A 180 -0.35 -6.91 -4.98
CA HIS A 180 0.74 -7.79 -5.40
C HIS A 180 1.93 -7.83 -4.44
N PHE A 181 2.19 -6.76 -3.70
CA PHE A 181 3.34 -6.58 -2.84
C PHE A 181 2.99 -6.41 -1.35
N ALA A 182 1.74 -6.67 -0.95
CA ALA A 182 1.40 -6.89 0.45
C ALA A 182 2.26 -8.01 1.09
N GLY A 183 2.40 -7.95 2.42
CA GLY A 183 3.22 -8.85 3.21
C GLY A 183 2.85 -10.32 2.99
N THR A 184 3.84 -11.21 3.05
CA THR A 184 3.60 -12.65 2.84
C THR A 184 2.79 -13.32 3.95
N ASP A 185 2.70 -12.64 5.10
CA ASP A 185 1.88 -12.98 6.26
C ASP A 185 0.45 -12.42 6.17
N GLU A 186 0.15 -11.55 5.21
CA GLU A 186 -1.20 -11.07 4.92
C GLU A 186 -1.91 -12.04 3.98
N SER A 187 -3.06 -12.57 4.43
CA SER A 187 -3.95 -13.36 3.58
C SER A 187 -4.59 -12.50 2.48
N PRO A 188 -5.00 -13.11 1.34
CA PRO A 188 -5.69 -12.37 0.29
C PRO A 188 -6.95 -11.62 0.77
N GLN A 189 -7.64 -12.16 1.78
CA GLN A 189 -8.80 -11.52 2.42
C GLN A 189 -8.39 -10.26 3.18
N GLN A 190 -7.31 -10.31 3.97
CA GLN A 190 -6.80 -9.12 4.67
C GLN A 190 -6.36 -8.03 3.68
N VAL A 191 -5.72 -8.40 2.57
CA VAL A 191 -5.37 -7.43 1.51
C VAL A 191 -6.63 -6.79 0.91
N ALA A 192 -7.66 -7.57 0.64
CA ALA A 192 -8.94 -7.05 0.13
C ALA A 192 -9.62 -6.13 1.16
N GLU A 193 -9.64 -6.49 2.44
CA GLU A 193 -10.17 -5.65 3.53
C GLU A 193 -9.39 -4.33 3.65
N ASN A 194 -8.06 -4.35 3.55
CA ASN A 194 -7.23 -3.15 3.56
C ASN A 194 -7.59 -2.21 2.39
N LEU A 195 -7.73 -2.76 1.19
CA LEU A 195 -8.15 -1.98 0.02
C LEU A 195 -9.60 -1.46 0.15
N ARG A 196 -10.52 -2.22 0.74
CA ARG A 196 -11.88 -1.74 1.04
C ARG A 196 -11.85 -0.59 2.04
N MET A 197 -11.03 -0.66 3.09
CA MET A 197 -10.86 0.45 4.04
C MET A 197 -10.32 1.70 3.35
N ALA A 198 -9.35 1.55 2.44
CA ALA A 198 -8.82 2.64 1.62
C ALA A 198 -9.87 3.21 0.66
N ALA A 199 -10.67 2.37 -0.02
CA ALA A 199 -11.76 2.84 -0.88
C ALA A 199 -12.78 3.65 -0.09
N ASN A 200 -13.22 3.16 1.07
CA ASN A 200 -14.21 3.82 1.91
C ASN A 200 -13.75 5.20 2.41
N TRP A 201 -12.44 5.43 2.53
CA TRP A 201 -11.90 6.75 2.86
C TRP A 201 -12.28 7.82 1.83
N PHE A 202 -12.37 7.48 0.54
CA PHE A 202 -12.82 8.41 -0.49
C PHE A 202 -14.26 8.90 -0.28
N LEU A 203 -15.07 8.13 0.44
CA LEU A 203 -16.47 8.48 0.74
C LEU A 203 -16.62 9.33 2.00
N VAL A 204 -15.59 9.52 2.82
CA VAL A 204 -15.71 10.23 4.12
C VAL A 204 -16.16 11.67 3.95
N ARG A 205 -15.79 12.32 2.83
CA ARG A 205 -16.21 13.68 2.49
C ARG A 205 -17.28 13.74 1.40
N SER A 206 -17.78 12.59 0.94
CA SER A 206 -18.85 12.54 -0.04
C SER A 206 -20.15 13.04 0.59
N THR A 207 -20.77 14.02 -0.07
CA THR A 207 -22.10 14.53 0.29
C THR A 207 -23.14 14.22 -0.78
N GLY A 208 -22.71 13.75 -1.97
CA GLY A 208 -23.53 13.67 -3.17
C GLY A 208 -23.96 15.04 -3.73
N ALA A 209 -23.54 16.14 -3.12
CA ALA A 209 -23.89 17.50 -3.50
C ALA A 209 -22.63 18.28 -3.90
N TYR A 210 -22.42 18.43 -5.21
CA TYR A 210 -21.22 19.01 -5.79
C TYR A 210 -21.45 20.39 -6.39
N ASN A 211 -20.54 21.33 -6.11
CA ASN A 211 -20.43 22.58 -6.85
C ASN A 211 -19.58 22.37 -8.12
N LEU A 212 -19.49 23.40 -8.97
CA LEU A 212 -18.71 23.30 -10.22
C LEU A 212 -17.20 23.09 -9.98
N ASP A 213 -16.67 23.62 -8.87
CA ASP A 213 -15.24 23.47 -8.53
C ASP A 213 -14.87 22.00 -8.31
N ALA A 214 -15.74 21.22 -7.67
CA ALA A 214 -15.52 19.78 -7.47
C ALA A 214 -15.38 18.98 -8.78
N TYR A 215 -15.99 19.46 -9.88
CA TYR A 215 -15.83 18.84 -11.21
C TYR A 215 -14.57 19.32 -11.94
N ALA A 216 -13.99 20.44 -11.53
CA ALA A 216 -12.76 21.01 -12.09
C ALA A 216 -11.50 20.57 -11.33
N ASP A 217 -11.66 19.93 -10.16
CA ASP A 217 -10.58 19.39 -9.35
C ASP A 217 -9.72 18.38 -10.13
N GLU A 218 -8.46 18.22 -9.73
CA GLU A 218 -7.51 17.26 -10.30
C GLU A 218 -7.81 15.82 -9.88
N HIS A 219 -8.42 15.63 -8.69
CA HIS A 219 -8.93 14.37 -8.22
C HIS A 219 -10.34 14.12 -8.75
N ALA A 220 -10.62 12.90 -9.18
CA ALA A 220 -12.00 12.51 -9.47
C ALA A 220 -12.86 12.59 -8.20
N LEU A 221 -14.19 12.66 -8.37
CA LEU A 221 -15.11 12.67 -7.23
C LEU A 221 -14.88 11.43 -6.35
N GLY A 222 -15.05 11.57 -5.04
CA GLY A 222 -14.78 10.49 -4.08
C GLY A 222 -15.51 9.19 -4.42
N GLU A 223 -16.75 9.25 -4.88
CA GLU A 223 -17.53 8.09 -5.30
C GLU A 223 -16.99 7.46 -6.59
N GLN A 224 -16.45 8.27 -7.51
CA GLN A 224 -15.82 7.75 -8.73
C GLN A 224 -14.55 6.98 -8.37
N ARG A 225 -13.72 7.55 -7.49
CA ARG A 225 -12.50 6.90 -6.97
C ARG A 225 -12.85 5.61 -6.23
N TYR A 226 -13.87 5.63 -5.37
CA TYR A 226 -14.39 4.45 -4.67
C TYR A 226 -14.77 3.34 -5.65
N PHE A 227 -15.64 3.60 -6.63
CA PHE A 227 -16.08 2.57 -7.57
C PHE A 227 -14.98 2.11 -8.52
N ASN A 228 -14.00 2.96 -8.84
CA ASN A 228 -12.83 2.57 -9.60
C ASN A 228 -11.98 1.58 -8.80
N LEU A 229 -11.65 1.90 -7.54
CA LEU A 229 -10.86 1.02 -6.68
C LEU A 229 -11.56 -0.31 -6.42
N GLN A 230 -12.86 -0.29 -6.09
CA GLN A 230 -13.66 -1.51 -5.91
C GLN A 230 -13.70 -2.37 -7.18
N CYS A 231 -13.72 -1.74 -8.36
CA CYS A 231 -13.67 -2.45 -9.64
C CYS A 231 -12.32 -3.13 -9.87
N LEU A 232 -11.20 -2.47 -9.54
CA LEU A 232 -9.86 -3.09 -9.63
C LEU A 232 -9.71 -4.25 -8.65
N LEU A 233 -10.16 -4.05 -7.40
CA LEU A 233 -10.16 -5.07 -6.37
C LEU A 233 -10.99 -6.29 -6.80
N TYR A 234 -12.27 -6.10 -7.12
CA TYR A 234 -13.14 -7.19 -7.58
C TYR A 234 -12.60 -7.86 -8.84
N GLY A 235 -12.11 -7.08 -9.81
CA GLY A 235 -11.55 -7.58 -11.06
C GLY A 235 -10.29 -8.44 -10.88
N SER A 236 -9.58 -8.30 -9.76
CA SER A 236 -8.39 -9.11 -9.44
C SER A 236 -8.73 -10.56 -9.08
N ASP A 237 -9.88 -10.80 -8.44
CA ASP A 237 -10.39 -12.14 -8.18
C ASP A 237 -11.93 -12.14 -7.98
N PRO A 238 -12.69 -12.18 -9.09
CA PRO A 238 -14.16 -12.14 -9.03
C PRO A 238 -14.78 -13.35 -8.33
N VAL A 239 -14.09 -14.49 -8.32
CA VAL A 239 -14.59 -15.73 -7.71
C VAL A 239 -14.54 -15.60 -6.18
N ARG A 240 -13.44 -15.07 -5.67
CA ARG A 240 -13.23 -14.90 -4.22
C ARG A 240 -13.98 -13.68 -3.67
N LEU A 241 -14.13 -12.63 -4.46
CA LEU A 241 -14.67 -11.33 -4.04
C LEU A 241 -16.12 -11.11 -4.49
N VAL A 242 -16.87 -12.20 -4.67
CA VAL A 242 -18.29 -12.15 -5.06
C VAL A 242 -19.15 -11.35 -4.09
N ASP A 243 -18.75 -11.32 -2.80
CA ASP A 243 -19.33 -10.52 -1.72
C ASP A 243 -19.41 -9.03 -2.08
N THR A 244 -18.38 -8.50 -2.74
CA THR A 244 -18.34 -7.09 -3.19
C THR A 244 -19.56 -6.71 -4.04
N VAL A 245 -20.12 -7.65 -4.82
CA VAL A 245 -21.32 -7.40 -5.63
C VAL A 245 -22.60 -7.74 -4.86
N THR A 246 -22.61 -8.85 -4.11
CA THR A 246 -23.81 -9.28 -3.39
C THR A 246 -24.17 -8.36 -2.23
N ASP A 247 -23.18 -7.74 -1.61
CA ASP A 247 -23.34 -6.86 -0.44
C ASP A 247 -23.66 -5.41 -0.86
N GLY A 248 -23.59 -5.12 -2.16
CA GLY A 248 -23.99 -3.82 -2.74
C GLY A 248 -22.84 -2.82 -2.90
N ASP A 249 -21.62 -3.18 -2.53
CA ASP A 249 -20.44 -2.31 -2.64
C ASP A 249 -20.07 -1.98 -4.10
N LEU A 250 -20.41 -2.86 -5.04
CA LEU A 250 -20.17 -2.69 -6.47
C LEU A 250 -21.43 -3.05 -7.29
N PRO A 251 -22.01 -2.11 -8.05
CA PRO A 251 -23.18 -2.39 -8.87
C PRO A 251 -22.91 -3.53 -9.87
N PRO A 252 -23.85 -4.49 -10.05
CA PRO A 252 -23.66 -5.62 -10.97
C PRO A 252 -23.29 -5.21 -12.40
N ALA A 253 -23.82 -4.08 -12.88
CA ALA A 253 -23.49 -3.54 -14.20
C ALA A 253 -22.04 -3.04 -14.32
N ARG A 254 -21.46 -2.47 -13.24
CA ARG A 254 -20.05 -2.06 -13.20
C ARG A 254 -19.15 -3.31 -13.15
N ALA A 255 -19.50 -4.28 -12.30
CA ALA A 255 -18.75 -5.51 -12.05
C ALA A 255 -18.45 -6.31 -13.32
N GLN A 256 -19.36 -6.30 -14.32
CA GLN A 256 -19.19 -7.03 -15.58
C GLN A 256 -17.90 -6.68 -16.34
N ARG A 257 -17.43 -5.42 -16.27
CA ARG A 257 -16.24 -4.95 -17.00
C ARG A 257 -14.95 -5.01 -16.16
N CYS A 258 -15.08 -5.19 -14.85
CA CYS A 258 -13.98 -5.09 -13.91
C CYS A 258 -12.84 -6.10 -14.11
N PRO A 259 -13.08 -7.38 -14.44
CA PRO A 259 -11.99 -8.32 -14.71
C PRO A 259 -11.11 -7.89 -15.90
N GLN A 260 -11.74 -7.41 -16.97
CA GLN A 260 -11.01 -6.90 -18.14
C GLN A 260 -10.26 -5.61 -17.82
N GLU A 261 -10.87 -4.71 -17.04
CA GLU A 261 -10.29 -3.44 -16.62
C GLU A 261 -9.05 -3.65 -15.73
N ALA A 262 -9.15 -4.51 -14.70
CA ALA A 262 -8.03 -4.87 -13.84
C ALA A 262 -6.87 -5.51 -14.64
N GLN A 263 -7.17 -6.43 -15.57
CA GLN A 263 -6.17 -7.05 -16.45
C GLN A 263 -5.51 -6.02 -17.39
N GLN A 264 -6.26 -5.03 -17.88
CA GLN A 264 -5.73 -3.98 -18.74
C GLN A 264 -4.78 -3.07 -17.96
N ILE A 265 -5.18 -2.64 -16.76
CA ILE A 265 -4.41 -1.74 -15.90
C ILE A 265 -3.14 -2.42 -15.40
N LYS A 266 -3.22 -3.69 -14.95
CA LYS A 266 -2.05 -4.49 -14.60
C LYS A 266 -1.03 -4.54 -15.74
N ARG A 267 -1.48 -4.84 -16.96
CA ARG A 267 -0.60 -4.91 -18.14
C ARG A 267 -0.01 -3.54 -18.51
N ALA A 268 -0.79 -2.47 -18.39
CA ALA A 268 -0.31 -1.11 -18.66
C ALA A 268 0.83 -0.75 -17.69
N TRP A 269 0.61 -0.90 -16.38
CA TRP A 269 1.62 -0.61 -15.36
C TRP A 269 2.86 -1.51 -15.48
N LEU A 270 2.70 -2.80 -15.77
CA LEU A 270 3.84 -3.67 -16.03
C LEU A 270 4.67 -3.17 -17.23
N ARG A 271 4.04 -2.78 -18.34
CA ARG A 271 4.76 -2.27 -19.52
C ARG A 271 5.47 -0.95 -19.26
N LEU A 272 4.88 -0.09 -18.43
CA LEU A 272 5.48 1.19 -18.04
C LEU A 272 6.67 0.98 -17.11
N LEU A 273 6.62 0.00 -16.19
CA LEU A 273 7.63 -0.15 -15.13
C LEU A 273 8.77 -1.09 -15.48
N LEU A 274 8.51 -2.18 -16.22
CA LEU A 274 9.51 -3.21 -16.53
C LEU A 274 10.78 -2.66 -17.22
N PRO A 275 10.69 -1.72 -18.18
CA PRO A 275 11.88 -1.14 -18.81
C PRO A 275 12.82 -0.40 -17.85
N HIS A 276 12.31 0.00 -16.68
CA HIS A 276 13.05 0.78 -15.68
C HIS A 276 13.57 -0.07 -14.52
N LEU A 277 13.40 -1.39 -14.56
CA LEU A 277 13.98 -2.27 -13.54
C LEU A 277 15.50 -2.22 -13.53
N ALA A 278 16.08 -2.27 -12.32
CA ALA A 278 17.51 -2.40 -12.17
C ALA A 278 18.03 -3.73 -12.73
N PRO A 279 19.29 -3.79 -13.23
CA PRO A 279 19.83 -4.98 -13.87
C PRO A 279 19.69 -6.25 -13.02
N LYS A 280 19.75 -6.13 -11.69
CA LYS A 280 19.55 -7.23 -10.73
C LYS A 280 18.15 -7.87 -10.80
N TYR A 281 17.14 -7.10 -11.19
CA TYR A 281 15.73 -7.49 -11.20
C TYR A 281 15.13 -7.57 -12.61
N GLU A 282 15.92 -7.29 -13.65
CA GLU A 282 15.50 -7.34 -15.06
C GLU A 282 14.77 -8.66 -15.39
N MET A 283 13.55 -8.53 -15.90
CA MET A 283 12.68 -9.64 -16.27
C MET A 283 11.72 -9.25 -17.41
N SER A 284 11.26 -10.24 -18.16
CA SER A 284 10.22 -10.09 -19.18
C SER A 284 8.82 -9.93 -18.59
N GLU A 285 7.85 -9.44 -19.37
CA GLU A 285 6.44 -9.34 -18.97
C GLU A 285 5.86 -10.71 -18.55
N ALA A 286 6.29 -11.80 -19.19
CA ALA A 286 5.85 -13.16 -18.85
C ALA A 286 6.40 -13.62 -17.49
N GLU A 287 7.68 -13.36 -17.22
CA GLU A 287 8.31 -13.66 -15.93
C GLU A 287 7.70 -12.84 -14.79
N ALA A 288 7.45 -11.55 -15.03
CA ALA A 288 6.78 -10.68 -14.07
C ALA A 288 5.37 -11.19 -13.74
N ASN A 289 4.55 -11.52 -14.75
CA ASN A 289 3.22 -12.08 -14.51
C ASN A 289 3.28 -13.39 -13.73
N HIS A 290 4.19 -14.30 -14.10
CA HIS A 290 4.38 -15.55 -13.38
C HIS A 290 4.75 -15.31 -11.92
N TYR A 291 5.66 -14.36 -11.67
CA TYR A 291 6.08 -13.98 -10.33
C TYR A 291 4.91 -13.45 -9.47
N LEU A 292 4.10 -12.52 -10.00
CA LEU A 292 2.95 -11.97 -9.28
C LEU A 292 1.91 -13.05 -8.96
N GLU A 293 1.68 -13.99 -9.87
CA GLU A 293 0.80 -15.13 -9.61
C GLU A 293 1.36 -16.09 -8.55
N GLN A 294 2.67 -16.33 -8.53
CA GLN A 294 3.29 -17.14 -7.47
C GLN A 294 3.14 -16.47 -6.11
N GLN A 295 3.33 -15.16 -6.02
CA GLN A 295 3.12 -14.40 -4.78
C GLN A 295 1.69 -14.53 -4.27
N GLN A 296 0.70 -14.41 -5.17
CA GLN A 296 -0.70 -14.62 -4.80
C GLN A 296 -0.95 -16.05 -4.30
N ARG A 297 -0.42 -17.08 -4.98
CA ARG A 297 -0.52 -18.48 -4.53
C ARG A 297 0.19 -18.73 -3.20
N GLU A 298 1.32 -18.09 -2.95
CA GLU A 298 2.05 -18.17 -1.67
C GLU A 298 1.16 -17.59 -0.55
N ARG A 299 0.63 -16.37 -0.71
CA ARG A 299 -0.31 -15.76 0.26
C ARG A 299 -1.54 -16.63 0.53
N GLU A 300 -2.10 -17.26 -0.50
CA GLU A 300 -3.21 -18.21 -0.34
C GLU A 300 -2.84 -19.42 0.53
N ARG A 301 -1.67 -20.01 0.31
CA ARG A 301 -1.20 -21.15 1.12
C ARG A 301 -0.94 -20.75 2.57
N HIS A 302 -0.41 -19.55 2.79
CA HIS A 302 -0.13 -19.03 4.12
C HIS A 302 -1.44 -18.71 4.87
N GLY A 303 -2.42 -18.08 4.21
CA GLY A 303 -3.75 -17.81 4.77
C GLY A 303 -4.57 -19.06 5.07
N GLN A 304 -4.34 -20.16 4.36
CA GLN A 304 -5.04 -21.45 4.59
C GLN A 304 -4.43 -22.30 5.72
N ARG A 305 -3.28 -21.94 6.31
CA ARG A 305 -2.70 -22.71 7.42
C ARG A 305 -3.41 -22.35 8.73
N PRO A 306 -4.30 -23.20 9.27
CA PRO A 306 -4.83 -22.97 10.60
C PRO A 306 -3.68 -23.28 11.57
N TYR A 307 -3.29 -22.29 12.35
CA TYR A 307 -2.52 -22.40 13.60
C TYR A 307 -2.15 -23.84 14.02
N VAL A 308 -0.93 -24.32 13.71
CA VAL A 308 -0.43 -25.57 14.31
C VAL A 308 0.06 -25.20 15.70
N ARG A 309 -0.75 -25.49 16.71
CA ARG A 309 -0.34 -25.42 18.13
C ARG A 309 0.82 -26.40 18.31
N GLY A 310 2.04 -25.89 18.49
CA GLY A 310 3.17 -26.71 18.90
C GLY A 310 2.84 -27.45 20.20
N PRO A 311 3.40 -28.66 20.44
CA PRO A 311 3.13 -29.40 21.66
C PRO A 311 3.49 -28.54 22.87
N ALA A 312 2.56 -28.44 23.82
CA ALA A 312 2.78 -27.72 25.07
C ALA A 312 4.05 -28.27 25.76
N PRO A 313 4.90 -27.41 26.32
CA PRO A 313 6.07 -27.89 27.06
C PRO A 313 5.59 -28.80 28.19
N ALA A 314 6.14 -30.01 28.23
CA ALA A 314 5.89 -30.95 29.31
C ALA A 314 6.25 -30.26 30.63
N THR A 315 5.24 -30.09 31.50
CA THR A 315 5.47 -29.72 32.88
C THR A 315 6.28 -30.84 33.53
N ALA A 316 7.54 -30.57 33.86
CA ALA A 316 8.35 -31.46 34.67
C ALA A 316 7.77 -31.54 36.10
N PRO A 317 7.85 -32.72 36.76
CA PRO A 317 7.25 -32.97 38.07
C PRO A 317 7.88 -32.19 39.22
#